data_AF-A0A9C9N6F7-F1
#
_entry.id   AF-A0A9C9N6F7-F1
#
_cell.length_a   1.000
_cell.length_b   1.000
_cell.length_c   1.000
_cell.angle_alpha   90.00
_cell.angle_beta   90.00
_cell.angle_gamma   90.00
#
_symmetry.space_group_name_H-M   'P 1'
#
loop_
_entity.id
_entity.type
_entity.pdbx_description
1 polymer ?
#
loop_
_entity_poly.entity_id
_entity_poly.type
_entity_poly.pdbx_seq_one_letter_code
_entity_poly.pdbx_strand_id
1 'polypeptide(L)'
;MLSSSNSCKHDIVRKTKCPYQEFYTRLPQYKTPPTTSAPGPGTFSRVYERLAAEGTSEILSIHISSALSNVANVAQLAAQATESIAVKVLDAGQITLGTGLQVLAAAKAIAQGDTIAETAIPVLASPSHI
;
A
#
# COMPACT_ATOMS: atom_id res chain seq x y z
N MET A 1 -27.20 -7.13 30.41
CA MET A 1 -25.77 -6.81 30.61
C MET A 1 -25.06 -7.00 29.28
N LEU A 2 -24.87 -5.92 28.52
CA LEU A 2 -24.12 -5.95 27.27
C LEU A 2 -22.63 -5.99 27.62
N SER A 3 -21.99 -7.11 27.35
CA SER A 3 -20.55 -7.31 27.51
C SER A 3 -19.81 -6.36 26.56
N SER A 4 -19.29 -5.25 27.09
CA SER A 4 -18.36 -4.33 26.41
C SER A 4 -17.05 -5.07 26.10
N SER A 5 -17.05 -5.82 25.00
CA SER A 5 -15.85 -6.45 24.47
C SER A 5 -14.90 -5.36 23.93
N ASN A 6 -13.95 -4.92 24.77
CA ASN A 6 -12.87 -4.00 24.41
C ASN A 6 -12.07 -4.50 23.18
N SER A 7 -12.45 -4.07 21.97
CA SER A 7 -11.83 -4.54 20.73
C SER A 7 -10.60 -3.72 20.31
N CYS A 8 -10.48 -2.47 20.75
CA CYS A 8 -9.31 -1.62 20.52
C CYS A 8 -8.27 -1.85 21.64
N LYS A 9 -7.34 -2.81 21.45
CA LYS A 9 -6.11 -2.99 22.25
C LYS A 9 -4.91 -2.29 21.58
N HIS A 10 -3.78 -2.25 22.29
CA HIS A 10 -2.55 -1.47 22.02
C HIS A 10 -1.94 -1.61 20.61
N ASP A 11 -2.24 -2.68 19.87
CA ASP A 11 -1.84 -2.85 18.46
C ASP A 11 -3.02 -2.58 17.52
N ILE A 12 -3.09 -1.35 17.02
CA ILE A 12 -4.07 -0.93 16.01
C ILE A 12 -3.53 -1.30 14.62
N VAL A 13 -3.35 -2.60 14.40
CA VAL A 13 -3.16 -3.13 13.05
C VAL A 13 -4.51 -3.00 12.35
N ARG A 14 -4.55 -2.55 11.09
CA ARG A 14 -5.80 -2.51 10.27
C ARG A 14 -6.55 -3.86 10.19
N LYS A 15 -5.96 -4.95 10.70
CA LYS A 15 -6.57 -6.28 10.85
C LYS A 15 -7.33 -6.50 12.18
N THR A 16 -7.38 -5.53 13.08
CA THR A 16 -8.12 -5.63 14.36
C THR A 16 -9.42 -4.82 14.32
N LYS A 17 -10.46 -5.39 14.93
CA LYS A 17 -11.89 -5.04 14.92
C LYS A 17 -12.23 -3.74 15.67
N CYS A 18 -11.54 -2.63 15.41
CA CYS A 18 -11.81 -1.33 16.05
C CYS A 18 -12.55 -0.38 15.10
N PRO A 19 -13.83 -0.05 15.35
CA PRO A 19 -14.57 0.92 14.55
C PRO A 19 -13.91 2.30 14.60
N TYR A 20 -13.92 3.03 13.48
CA TYR A 20 -13.34 4.37 13.38
C TYR A 20 -13.84 5.32 14.48
N GLN A 21 -15.15 5.31 14.76
CA GLN A 21 -15.74 6.15 15.79
C GLN A 21 -15.17 5.86 17.19
N GLU A 22 -14.97 4.58 17.52
CA GLU A 22 -14.39 4.18 18.80
C GLU A 22 -12.92 4.61 18.90
N PHE A 23 -12.15 4.45 17.81
CA PHE A 23 -10.77 4.90 17.75
C PHE A 23 -10.63 6.41 18.01
N TYR A 24 -11.38 7.23 17.28
CA TYR A 24 -11.30 8.69 17.42
C TYR A 24 -11.83 9.19 18.78
N THR A 25 -12.82 8.52 19.35
CA THR A 25 -13.35 8.85 20.69
C THR A 25 -12.29 8.61 21.79
N ARG A 26 -11.47 7.56 21.63
CA ARG A 26 -10.44 7.18 22.59
C ARG A 26 -9.10 7.89 22.35
N LEU A 27 -8.88 8.43 21.15
CA LEU A 27 -7.61 9.05 20.75
C LEU A 27 -7.10 10.12 21.75
N PRO A 28 -7.93 11.03 22.31
CA PRO A 28 -7.46 12.01 23.30
C PRO A 28 -7.01 11.40 24.64
N GLN A 29 -7.37 10.15 24.91
CA GLN A 29 -7.12 9.47 26.19
C GLN A 29 -5.80 8.66 26.17
N TYR A 30 -5.13 8.55 25.02
CA TYR A 30 -3.91 7.78 24.90
C TYR A 30 -2.72 8.55 25.46
N LYS A 31 -2.03 7.94 26.45
CA LYS A 31 -0.79 8.50 27.02
C LYS A 31 0.34 8.58 25.99
N THR A 32 0.40 7.61 25.08
CA THR A 32 1.36 7.57 23.97
C THR A 32 0.58 7.67 22.67
N PRO A 33 0.90 8.63 21.79
CA PRO A 33 0.26 8.74 20.49
C PRO A 33 0.41 7.42 19.70
N PRO A 34 -0.64 6.98 18.98
CA PRO A 34 -0.53 5.81 18.14
C PRO A 34 0.45 6.09 17.00
N THR A 35 1.23 5.08 16.63
CA THR A 35 2.18 5.14 15.52
C THR A 35 1.73 4.26 14.37
N THR A 36 2.26 4.52 13.18
CA THR A 36 2.03 3.71 12.00
C THR A 36 3.28 2.90 11.67
N SER A 37 3.10 1.66 11.19
CA SER A 37 4.19 0.82 10.70
C SER A 37 3.90 0.35 9.28
N ALA A 38 4.97 0.23 8.48
CA ALA A 38 4.88 -0.43 7.19
C ALA A 38 4.63 -1.94 7.39
N PRO A 39 3.93 -2.61 6.47
CA PRO A 39 3.89 -4.08 6.46
C PRO A 39 5.30 -4.64 6.35
N GLY A 40 5.56 -5.80 6.97
CA GLY A 40 6.85 -6.48 6.77
C GLY A 40 7.01 -6.99 5.32
N PRO A 41 8.25 -7.13 4.80
CA PRO A 41 8.53 -7.52 3.41
C PRO A 41 7.80 -8.80 2.97
N GLY A 42 7.74 -9.81 3.84
CA GLY A 42 7.06 -11.07 3.54
C GLY A 42 5.55 -10.93 3.26
N THR A 43 4.92 -9.80 3.62
CA THR A 43 3.54 -9.51 3.21
C THR A 43 3.44 -9.22 1.72
N PHE A 44 4.39 -8.46 1.17
CA PHE A 44 4.46 -8.17 -0.26
C PHE A 44 4.85 -9.42 -1.05
N SER A 45 5.89 -10.15 -0.61
CA SER A 45 6.31 -11.38 -1.30
C SER A 45 5.16 -12.38 -1.45
N ARG A 46 4.37 -12.61 -0.40
CA ARG A 46 3.18 -13.49 -0.49
C ARG A 46 2.15 -13.03 -1.52
N VAL A 47 1.99 -11.71 -1.70
CA VAL A 47 1.06 -11.17 -2.70
C VAL A 47 1.62 -11.37 -4.10
N TYR A 48 2.91 -11.09 -4.31
CA TYR A 48 3.55 -11.25 -5.62
C TYR A 48 3.58 -12.71 -6.07
N GLU A 49 3.98 -13.63 -5.18
CA GLU A 49 3.99 -15.07 -5.43
C GLU A 49 2.59 -15.61 -5.74
N ARG A 50 1.58 -15.12 -5.02
CA ARG A 50 0.19 -15.48 -5.30
C ARG A 50 -0.24 -15.03 -6.69
N LEU A 51 0.04 -13.78 -7.06
CA LEU A 51 -0.32 -13.24 -8.37
C LEU A 51 0.41 -13.96 -9.51
N ALA A 52 1.67 -14.36 -9.29
CA ALA A 52 2.42 -15.21 -10.21
C ALA A 52 1.73 -16.57 -10.41
N ALA A 53 1.31 -17.22 -9.31
CA ALA A 53 0.59 -18.50 -9.36
C ALA A 53 -0.79 -18.39 -10.04
N GLU A 54 -1.42 -17.20 -10.02
CA GLU A 54 -2.67 -16.90 -10.73
C GLU A 54 -2.45 -16.63 -12.24
N GLY A 55 -1.22 -16.66 -12.73
CA GLY A 55 -0.88 -16.50 -14.15
C GLY A 55 -0.61 -15.07 -14.59
N THR A 56 -0.35 -14.15 -13.66
CA THR A 56 0.08 -12.78 -13.98
C THR A 56 1.45 -12.83 -14.68
N SER A 57 1.64 -12.03 -15.73
CA SER A 57 2.92 -11.97 -16.46
C SER A 57 3.92 -11.00 -15.83
N GLU A 58 3.45 -9.85 -15.36
CA GLU A 58 4.26 -8.80 -14.72
C GLU A 58 3.42 -8.00 -13.72
N ILE A 59 4.06 -7.41 -12.70
CA ILE A 59 3.39 -6.63 -11.66
C ILE A 59 3.94 -5.20 -11.64
N LEU A 60 3.03 -4.21 -11.71
CA LEU A 60 3.31 -2.82 -11.35
C LEU A 60 2.77 -2.55 -9.94
N SER A 61 3.66 -2.39 -8.96
CA SER A 61 3.31 -2.16 -7.56
C SER A 61 3.50 -0.69 -7.17
N ILE A 62 2.40 0.05 -7.09
CA ILE A 62 2.39 1.50 -6.81
C ILE A 62 2.15 1.75 -5.32
N HIS A 63 3.00 2.57 -4.70
CA HIS A 63 2.94 2.87 -3.27
C HIS A 63 2.92 4.36 -2.96
N ILE A 64 2.45 4.69 -1.76
CA ILE A 64 2.46 6.04 -1.23
C ILE A 64 3.87 6.64 -1.16
N SER A 65 3.93 7.98 -1.12
CA SER A 65 5.17 8.76 -1.08
C SER A 65 6.23 8.18 -0.12
N SER A 66 7.43 7.90 -0.64
CA SER A 66 8.57 7.46 0.17
C SER A 66 9.03 8.52 1.19
N ALA A 67 8.72 9.80 0.96
CA ALA A 67 8.98 10.88 1.91
C ALA A 67 8.16 10.77 3.20
N LEU A 68 7.04 10.03 3.17
CA LEU A 68 6.12 9.87 4.31
C LEU A 68 6.15 8.46 4.89
N SER A 69 6.61 7.46 4.13
CA SER A 69 6.54 6.07 4.55
C SER A 69 7.59 5.18 3.90
N ASN A 70 8.14 4.25 4.67
CA ASN A 70 9.10 3.26 4.16
C ASN A 70 8.45 2.12 3.35
N VAL A 71 7.15 2.20 3.05
CA VAL A 71 6.40 1.13 2.38
C VAL A 71 6.96 0.81 0.99
N ALA A 72 7.32 1.82 0.19
CA ALA A 72 7.88 1.60 -1.15
C ALA A 72 9.21 0.84 -1.10
N ASN A 73 10.08 1.17 -0.14
CA ASN A 73 11.35 0.46 0.07
C ASN A 73 11.13 -0.99 0.51
N VAL A 74 10.18 -1.23 1.43
CA VAL A 74 9.86 -2.59 1.86
C VAL A 74 9.30 -3.43 0.71
N ALA A 75 8.45 -2.84 -0.14
CA ALA A 75 7.95 -3.49 -1.34
C ALA A 75 9.07 -3.77 -2.36
N GLN A 76 10.05 -2.86 -2.50
CA GLN A 76 11.21 -3.05 -3.38
C GLN A 76 12.09 -4.22 -2.91
N LEU A 77 12.33 -4.34 -1.61
CA LEU A 77 13.04 -5.50 -1.05
C LEU A 77 12.29 -6.81 -1.31
N ALA A 78 10.97 -6.81 -1.17
CA ALA A 78 10.15 -7.97 -1.47
C ALA A 78 10.15 -8.32 -2.96
N ALA A 79 10.12 -7.31 -3.84
CA ALA A 79 10.21 -7.47 -5.29
C ALA A 79 11.55 -8.10 -5.70
N GLN A 80 12.67 -7.64 -5.12
CA GLN A 80 14.00 -8.22 -5.36
C GLN A 80 14.11 -9.67 -4.90
N ALA A 81 13.40 -10.04 -3.84
CA ALA A 81 13.36 -11.40 -3.32
C ALA A 81 12.35 -12.31 -4.07
N THR A 82 11.56 -11.77 -5.01
CA THR A 82 10.57 -12.52 -5.78
C THR A 82 11.17 -12.89 -7.13
N GLU A 83 11.38 -14.18 -7.37
CA GLU A 83 11.95 -14.69 -8.63
C GLU A 83 10.88 -15.19 -9.61
N SER A 84 9.67 -15.47 -9.11
CA SER A 84 8.59 -16.08 -9.89
C SER A 84 7.93 -15.13 -10.89
N ILE A 85 8.06 -13.81 -10.71
CA ILE A 85 7.43 -12.79 -11.55
C ILE A 85 8.21 -11.49 -11.50
N ALA A 86 8.26 -10.77 -12.63
CA ALA A 86 8.84 -9.44 -12.68
C ALA A 86 7.94 -8.43 -11.94
N VAL A 87 8.51 -7.73 -10.94
CA VAL A 87 7.81 -6.71 -10.17
C VAL A 87 8.51 -5.36 -10.31
N LYS A 88 7.79 -4.39 -10.89
CA LYS A 88 8.19 -2.98 -10.93
C LYS A 88 7.54 -2.24 -9.78
N VAL A 89 8.33 -1.76 -8.83
CA VAL A 89 7.81 -0.90 -7.75
C VAL A 89 7.91 0.56 -8.16
N LEU A 90 6.84 1.31 -7.87
CA LEU A 90 6.73 2.73 -8.17
C LEU A 90 6.38 3.52 -6.90
N ASP A 91 7.16 4.55 -6.60
CA ASP A 91 6.77 5.59 -5.64
C ASP A 91 5.84 6.59 -6.35
N ALA A 92 4.60 6.70 -5.86
CA ALA A 92 3.61 7.62 -6.42
C ALA A 92 3.92 9.10 -6.13
N GLY A 93 4.78 9.40 -5.16
CA GLY A 93 4.98 10.77 -4.66
C GLY A 93 3.73 11.40 -4.04
N GLN A 94 2.67 10.62 -3.85
CA GLN A 94 1.34 11.04 -3.43
C GLN A 94 0.81 10.15 -2.31
N ILE A 95 -0.29 10.57 -1.68
CA ILE A 95 -1.05 9.79 -0.69
C ILE A 95 -2.54 9.79 -1.00
N THR A 96 -3.31 8.90 -0.36
CA THR A 96 -4.77 8.81 -0.47
C THR A 96 -5.25 8.72 -1.93
N LEU A 97 -6.21 9.55 -2.34
CA LEU A 97 -6.74 9.64 -3.69
C LEU A 97 -5.68 9.90 -4.75
N GLY A 98 -4.60 10.65 -4.45
CA GLY A 98 -3.53 10.90 -5.42
C GLY A 98 -2.87 9.60 -5.88
N THR A 99 -2.53 8.71 -4.95
CA THR A 99 -2.02 7.36 -5.25
C THR A 99 -3.07 6.53 -5.98
N GLY A 100 -4.34 6.58 -5.55
CA GLY A 100 -5.42 5.80 -6.17
C GLY A 100 -5.70 6.20 -7.63
N LEU A 101 -5.70 7.50 -7.93
CA LEU A 101 -5.90 8.01 -9.29
C LEU A 101 -4.76 7.58 -10.23
N GLN A 102 -3.52 7.56 -9.72
CA GLN A 102 -2.36 7.05 -10.45
C GLN A 102 -2.50 5.55 -10.76
N VAL A 103 -2.95 4.73 -9.80
CA VAL A 103 -3.24 3.30 -10.03
C VAL A 103 -4.30 3.11 -11.11
N LEU A 104 -5.38 3.91 -11.07
CA LEU A 104 -6.44 3.84 -12.09
C LEU A 104 -5.95 4.27 -13.47
N ALA A 105 -5.12 5.31 -13.55
CA ALA A 105 -4.51 5.74 -14.80
C ALA A 105 -3.60 4.65 -15.38
N ALA A 106 -2.77 4.04 -14.54
CA ALA A 106 -1.89 2.95 -14.94
C ALA A 106 -2.65 1.72 -15.45
N ALA A 107 -3.69 1.31 -14.73
CA ALA A 107 -4.53 0.19 -15.13
C ALA A 107 -5.22 0.44 -16.49
N LYS A 108 -5.65 1.68 -16.77
CA LYS A 108 -6.26 2.05 -18.05
C LYS A 108 -5.27 2.00 -19.20
N ALA A 109 -4.06 2.53 -19.00
CA ALA A 109 -2.98 2.50 -20.01
C ALA A 109 -2.60 1.05 -20.36
N ILE A 110 -2.38 0.20 -19.36
CA ILE A 110 -2.05 -1.22 -19.57
C ILE A 110 -3.19 -1.95 -20.30
N ALA A 111 -4.46 -1.66 -19.95
CA ALA A 111 -5.61 -2.24 -20.65
C ALA A 111 -5.73 -1.77 -22.13
N GLN A 112 -5.09 -0.66 -22.49
CA GLN A 112 -5.04 -0.13 -23.86
C GLN A 112 -3.83 -0.66 -24.65
N GLY A 113 -2.95 -1.44 -24.01
CA GLY A 113 -1.79 -2.07 -24.64
C GLY A 113 -0.45 -1.43 -24.29
N ASP A 114 -0.43 -0.39 -23.44
CA ASP A 114 0.83 0.20 -22.98
C ASP A 114 1.59 -0.79 -22.09
N THR A 115 2.91 -0.77 -22.22
CA THR A 115 3.78 -1.55 -21.33
C THR A 115 3.86 -0.91 -19.94
N ILE A 116 4.30 -1.69 -18.93
CA ILE A 116 4.56 -1.17 -17.58
C ILE A 116 5.62 -0.06 -17.62
N ALA A 117 6.62 -0.17 -18.49
CA ALA A 117 7.67 0.84 -18.64
C ALA A 117 7.12 2.17 -19.15
N GLU A 118 6.26 2.13 -20.17
CA GLU A 118 5.60 3.32 -20.73
C GLU A 118 4.63 3.92 -19.72
N THR A 119 3.89 3.09 -18.99
CA THR A 119 2.90 3.51 -17.99
C THR A 119 3.54 4.20 -16.78
N ALA A 120 4.75 3.81 -16.39
CA ALA A 120 5.45 4.39 -15.23
C ALA A 120 5.79 5.88 -15.43
N ILE A 121 6.05 6.32 -16.67
CA ILE A 121 6.46 7.69 -17.01
C ILE A 121 5.35 8.73 -16.78
N PRO A 122 4.12 8.60 -17.34
CA PRO A 122 3.04 9.56 -17.12
C PRO A 122 2.53 9.55 -15.68
N VAL A 123 2.63 8.42 -14.97
CA VAL A 123 2.27 8.35 -13.55
C VAL A 123 3.21 9.22 -12.71
N LEU A 124 4.51 9.20 -12.99
CA LEU A 124 5.51 10.04 -12.32
C LEU A 124 5.45 11.52 -12.74
N ALA A 125 4.94 11.81 -13.94
CA ALA A 125 4.81 13.18 -14.46
C ALA A 125 3.61 13.95 -13.87
N SER A 126 2.75 13.28 -13.09
CA SER A 126 1.65 13.96 -12.39
C SER A 126 2.22 14.88 -11.29
N PRO A 127 1.96 16.19 -11.33
CA PRO A 127 2.66 17.15 -10.47
C PRO A 127 2.47 16.83 -8.98
N SER A 128 3.60 16.78 -8.26
CA SER A 128 3.72 16.46 -6.84
C SER A 128 3.22 17.57 -5.90
N HIS A 129 2.64 18.64 -6.45
CA HIS A 129 2.22 19.84 -5.72
C HIS A 129 0.71 20.04 -5.89
N ILE A 130 -0.05 19.51 -4.92
CA ILE A 130 -1.32 20.10 -4.49
C ILE A 130 -1.04 20.74 -3.13
#